data_AF-A0A259D8V4-F1
#
_entry.id   AF-A0A259D8V4-F1
#
_cell.length_a   1.000
_cell.length_b   1.000
_cell.length_c   1.000
_cell.angle_alpha   90.00
_cell.angle_beta   90.00
_cell.angle_gamma   90.00
#
_symmetry.space_group_name_H-M   'P 1'
#
loop_
_entity.id
_entity.type
_entity.pdbx_description
1 polymer ?
#
loop_
_entity_poly.entity_id
_entity_poly.type
_entity_poly.pdbx_seq_one_letter_code
_entity_poly.pdbx_strand_id
1 'polypeptide(L)'
;MMSRFFHKLKTHPKTPPGLERKILRHIPQVFIFGLLGLSLPALLARLFPIAGSVSEVQRWIGTVDIYVISLIVFYCTAIFTVGFGAFIVMIMKGPAYV
;
A
#
# COMPACT_ATOMS: atom_id res chain seq x y z
N MET A 1 -3.04 -6.25 39.28
CA MET A 1 -3.95 -5.28 38.62
C MET A 1 -3.95 -5.63 37.13
N MET A 2 -4.89 -6.47 36.67
CA MET A 2 -4.96 -6.96 35.29
C MET A 2 -6.25 -6.43 34.66
N SER A 3 -6.14 -5.70 33.56
CA SER A 3 -7.23 -5.03 32.86
C SER A 3 -8.26 -6.05 32.32
N ARG A 4 -9.41 -6.12 33.00
CA ARG A 4 -10.58 -6.95 32.67
C ARG A 4 -11.43 -6.32 31.54
N PHE A 5 -10.87 -6.08 30.36
CA PHE A 5 -11.64 -5.47 29.26
C PHE A 5 -12.22 -6.43 28.22
N PHE A 6 -11.94 -7.74 28.28
CA PHE A 6 -12.50 -8.70 27.31
C PHE A 6 -13.06 -9.95 27.98
N HIS A 7 -14.37 -9.95 28.21
CA HIS A 7 -15.13 -11.18 28.45
C HIS A 7 -15.17 -12.00 27.16
N LYS A 8 -14.37 -13.08 27.08
CA LYS A 8 -14.54 -14.09 26.03
C LYS A 8 -15.86 -14.84 26.26
N LEU A 9 -16.83 -14.63 25.38
CA LEU A 9 -18.06 -15.42 25.34
C LEU A 9 -17.73 -16.84 24.86
N LYS A 10 -18.18 -17.85 25.61
CA LYS A 10 -17.70 -19.24 25.57
C LYS A 10 -18.10 -20.06 24.33
N THR A 11 -18.84 -19.53 23.37
CA THR A 11 -19.38 -20.34 22.26
C THR A 11 -19.60 -19.52 21.00
N HIS A 12 -18.53 -19.14 20.31
CA HIS A 12 -18.60 -18.75 18.90
C HIS A 12 -17.88 -19.80 18.05
N PRO A 13 -18.50 -20.32 16.97
CA PRO A 13 -17.78 -21.18 16.02
C PRO A 13 -16.64 -20.36 15.42
N LYS A 14 -15.42 -20.91 15.47
CA LYS A 14 -14.24 -20.29 14.86
C LYS A 14 -14.50 -20.09 13.37
N THR A 15 -14.68 -18.85 12.95
CA THR A 15 -14.84 -18.53 11.54
C THR A 15 -13.46 -18.50 10.88
N PRO A 16 -13.27 -19.15 9.73
CA PRO A 16 -11.97 -19.24 9.08
C PRO A 16 -11.46 -17.84 8.70
N PRO A 17 -10.14 -17.56 8.82
CA PRO A 17 -9.55 -16.26 8.53
C PRO A 17 -9.97 -15.74 7.15
N GLY A 18 -10.67 -14.59 7.12
CA GLY A 18 -11.17 -13.97 5.90
C GLY A 18 -10.09 -13.26 5.08
N LEU A 19 -10.51 -12.73 3.92
CA LEU A 19 -9.65 -12.00 2.98
C LEU A 19 -8.88 -10.82 3.61
N GLU A 20 -9.46 -10.15 4.61
CA GLU A 20 -8.83 -9.04 5.35
C GLU A 20 -7.45 -9.41 5.92
N ARG A 21 -7.30 -10.61 6.48
CA ARG A 21 -6.03 -11.03 7.10
C ARG A 21 -4.95 -11.28 6.05
N LYS A 22 -5.36 -11.75 4.87
CA LYS A 22 -4.46 -11.91 3.71
C LYS A 22 -4.05 -10.54 3.17
N ILE A 23 -5.00 -9.59 3.06
CA ILE A 23 -4.75 -8.21 2.66
C ILE A 23 -3.76 -7.54 3.61
N LEU A 24 -4.03 -7.54 4.93
CA LEU A 24 -3.17 -6.93 5.94
C LEU A 24 -1.75 -7.51 5.96
N ARG A 25 -1.60 -8.81 5.68
CA ARG A 25 -0.27 -9.46 5.60
C ARG A 25 0.50 -9.06 4.34
N HIS A 26 -0.19 -8.89 3.20
CA HIS A 26 0.47 -8.56 1.93
C HIS A 26 0.63 -7.06 1.69
N ILE A 27 -0.09 -6.19 2.40
CA ILE A 27 0.03 -4.73 2.27
C ILE A 27 1.48 -4.23 2.33
N PRO A 28 2.32 -4.64 3.30
CA PRO A 28 3.71 -4.17 3.35
C PRO A 28 4.52 -4.58 2.12
N GLN A 29 4.32 -5.81 1.63
CA GLN A 29 5.02 -6.31 0.45
C GLN A 29 4.55 -5.57 -0.81
N VAL A 30 3.24 -5.46 -1.00
CA VAL A 30 2.64 -4.76 -2.15
C VAL A 30 3.08 -3.30 -2.14
N PHE A 31 3.07 -2.64 -0.99
CA PHE A 31 3.55 -1.26 -0.85
C PHE A 31 4.99 -1.10 -1.36
N ILE A 32 5.93 -1.94 -0.91
CA ILE A 32 7.33 -1.88 -1.33
C ILE A 32 7.47 -2.19 -2.83
N PHE A 33 6.88 -3.29 -3.31
CA PHE A 33 7.02 -3.69 -4.71
C PHE A 33 6.37 -2.70 -5.67
N GLY A 34 5.24 -2.10 -5.29
CA GLY A 34 4.60 -1.07 -6.09
C GLY A 34 5.39 0.23 -6.10
N LEU A 35 5.95 0.68 -4.97
CA LEU A 35 6.85 1.84 -4.96
C LEU A 35 8.08 1.62 -5.86
N LEU A 36 8.70 0.44 -5.75
CA LEU A 36 9.83 0.07 -6.60
C LEU A 36 9.42 0.11 -8.07
N GLY A 37 8.33 -0.57 -8.43
CA GLY A 37 7.81 -0.61 -9.81
C GLY A 37 7.45 0.76 -10.37
N LEU A 38 6.78 1.61 -9.58
CA LEU A 38 6.38 2.94 -9.99
C LEU A 38 7.54 3.93 -10.12
N SER A 39 8.66 3.68 -9.44
CA SER A 39 9.88 4.48 -9.59
C SER A 39 10.72 4.12 -10.82
N LEU A 40 10.45 2.98 -11.47
CA LEU A 40 11.21 2.52 -12.64
C LEU A 40 11.19 3.52 -13.81
N PRO A 41 10.07 4.14 -14.21
CA PRO A 41 10.07 5.09 -15.31
C PRO A 41 10.97 6.31 -15.06
N ALA A 42 11.05 6.80 -13.81
CA ALA A 42 11.96 7.88 -13.45
C ALA A 42 13.43 7.46 -13.56
N LEU A 43 13.77 6.23 -13.16
CA LEU A 43 15.11 5.68 -13.34
C LEU A 43 15.45 5.50 -14.81
N LEU A 44 14.54 4.93 -15.60
CA LEU A 44 14.72 4.74 -17.04
C LEU A 44 14.89 6.06 -17.78
N ALA A 45 14.15 7.10 -17.38
CA ALA A 45 14.30 8.44 -17.96
C ALA A 45 15.69 9.05 -17.69
N ARG A 46 16.33 8.68 -16.59
CA ARG A 46 17.69 9.15 -16.27
C ARG A 46 18.77 8.32 -16.95
N LEU A 47 18.53 7.02 -17.13
CA LEU A 47 19.48 6.10 -17.77
C LEU A 47 19.45 6.16 -19.31
N PHE A 48 18.29 6.46 -19.89
CA PHE A 48 18.07 6.53 -21.34
C PHE A 48 17.42 7.87 -21.72
N PRO A 49 18.18 8.98 -21.68
CA PRO A 49 17.66 10.28 -22.07
C PRO A 49 17.31 10.32 -23.56
N ILE A 50 16.27 11.07 -23.89
CA ILE A 50 15.93 11.39 -25.28
C ILE A 50 17.06 12.20 -25.92
N ALA A 51 17.33 11.97 -27.20
CA ALA A 51 18.27 12.78 -27.97
C ALA A 51 17.73 14.20 -28.16
N GLY A 52 18.49 15.21 -27.76
CA GLY A 52 18.08 16.61 -27.86
C GLY A 52 19.05 17.55 -27.15
N SER A 53 18.69 18.83 -27.12
CA SER A 53 19.39 19.83 -26.35
C SER A 53 19.28 19.58 -24.83
N VAL A 54 20.21 20.13 -24.05
CA VAL A 54 20.20 19.99 -22.58
C VAL A 54 18.86 20.43 -21.97
N SER A 55 18.25 21.50 -22.50
CA SER A 55 16.96 22.01 -22.03
C SER A 55 15.80 21.05 -22.31
N GLU A 56 15.79 20.38 -23.47
CA GLU A 56 14.76 19.40 -23.83
C GLU A 56 14.85 18.15 -22.95
N VAL A 57 16.06 17.65 -22.70
CA VAL A 57 16.28 16.52 -21.79
C VAL A 57 15.81 16.83 -20.38
N GLN A 58 16.15 18.01 -19.85
CA GLN A 58 15.71 18.43 -18.51
C GLN A 58 14.19 18.57 -18.42
N ARG A 59 13.55 19.16 -19.43
CA ARG A 59 12.08 19.28 -19.48
C ARG A 59 11.40 17.91 -19.50
N TRP A 60 11.96 16.97 -20.25
CA TRP A 60 11.43 15.62 -20.35
C TRP A 60 11.54 14.86 -19.02
N ILE A 61 12.73 14.87 -18.40
CA ILE A 61 12.94 14.26 -17.07
C ILE A 61 11.98 14.86 -16.04
N GLY A 62 11.85 16.19 -15.99
CA GLY A 62 10.94 16.85 -15.06
C GLY A 62 9.48 16.46 -15.27
N THR A 63 9.06 16.28 -16.52
CA THR A 63 7.70 15.82 -16.84
C THR A 63 7.46 14.39 -16.36
N VAL A 64 8.41 13.48 -16.60
CA VAL A 64 8.35 12.10 -16.11
C VAL A 64 8.31 12.07 -14.58
N ASP A 65 9.16 12.85 -13.92
CA ASP A 65 9.21 12.92 -12.46
C ASP A 65 7.87 13.39 -11.86
N ILE A 66 7.21 14.40 -12.45
CA ILE A 66 5.88 14.87 -12.02
C ILE A 66 4.85 13.74 -12.09
N TYR A 67 4.81 12.99 -13.20
CA TYR A 67 3.86 11.89 -13.35
C TYR A 67 4.15 10.75 -12.38
N VAL A 68 5.42 10.38 -12.21
CA VAL A 68 5.85 9.33 -11.28
C VAL A 68 5.48 9.69 -9.84
N ILE A 69 5.78 10.92 -9.40
CA ILE A 69 5.42 11.38 -8.05
C ILE A 69 3.91 11.36 -7.86
N SER A 70 3.15 11.86 -8.85
CA SER A 70 1.68 11.87 -8.81
C SER A 70 1.10 10.46 -8.64
N LEU A 71 1.65 9.49 -9.39
CA LEU A 71 1.23 8.09 -9.36
C LEU A 71 1.62 7.42 -8.04
N ILE A 72 2.81 7.72 -7.50
CA ILE A 72 3.26 7.25 -6.18
C ILE A 72 2.32 7.76 -5.08
N VAL A 73 1.98 9.05 -5.09
CA VAL A 73 1.08 9.63 -4.08
C VAL A 73 -0.29 8.96 -4.16
N PHE A 74 -0.84 8.81 -5.38
CA PHE A 74 -2.11 8.10 -5.60
C PHE A 74 -2.06 6.63 -5.15
N TYR A 75 -0.94 5.95 -5.41
CA TYR A 75 -0.74 4.56 -4.98
C TYR A 75 -0.70 4.43 -3.45
N CYS A 76 0.03 5.32 -2.78
CA CYS A 76 0.11 5.36 -1.32
C CYS A 76 -1.26 5.59 -0.69
N THR A 77 -2.06 6.53 -1.22
CA THR A 77 -3.41 6.79 -0.70
C THR A 77 -4.33 5.60 -0.94
N ALA A 78 -4.29 4.97 -2.12
CA ALA A 78 -5.07 3.77 -2.41
C ALA A 78 -4.75 2.60 -1.46
N ILE A 79 -3.45 2.32 -1.22
CA ILE A 79 -3.04 1.29 -0.25
C ILE A 79 -3.51 1.62 1.14
N PHE A 80 -3.36 2.89 1.55
CA PHE A 80 -3.80 3.34 2.86
C PHE A 80 -5.31 3.11 3.03
N THR A 81 -6.13 3.47 2.04
CA THR A 81 -7.58 3.24 2.07
C THR A 81 -7.92 1.75 2.16
N VAL A 82 -7.27 0.89 1.37
CA VAL A 82 -7.50 -0.57 1.41
C VAL A 82 -7.09 -1.15 2.77
N GLY A 83 -5.93 -0.74 3.29
CA GLY A 83 -5.44 -1.20 4.59
C GLY A 83 -6.32 -0.76 5.74
N PHE A 84 -6.77 0.49 5.71
CA PHE A 84 -7.71 1.02 6.69
C PHE A 84 -9.06 0.29 6.63
N GLY A 85 -9.59 0.02 5.44
CA GLY A 85 -10.79 -0.78 5.25
C GLY A 85 -10.65 -2.21 5.80
N ALA A 86 -9.54 -2.89 5.50
CA ALA A 86 -9.26 -4.23 6.02
C ALA A 86 -9.07 -4.24 7.56
N PHE A 87 -8.52 -3.16 8.12
CA PHE A 87 -8.39 -2.98 9.57
C PHE A 87 -9.75 -2.80 10.25
N ILE A 88 -10.64 -1.98 9.69
CA ILE A 88 -12.03 -1.85 10.17
C ILE A 88 -12.75 -3.21 10.09
N VAL A 89 -12.63 -3.87 8.93
CA VAL A 89 -12.78 -5.32 8.69
C VAL A 89 -12.61 -6.19 9.94
N MET A 90 -11.34 -6.26 10.32
CA MET A 90 -10.83 -7.03 11.43
C MET A 90 -11.44 -6.61 12.77
N ILE A 91 -11.61 -5.31 13.02
CA ILE A 91 -12.23 -4.80 14.27
C ILE A 91 -13.69 -5.24 14.36
N MET A 92 -14.46 -5.10 13.28
CA MET A 92 -15.90 -5.43 13.25
C MET A 92 -16.16 -6.92 13.56
N LYS A 93 -15.26 -7.81 13.16
CA LYS A 93 -15.35 -9.25 13.46
C LYS A 93 -14.91 -9.60 14.89
N GLY A 94 -14.20 -8.69 15.57
CA GLY A 94 -13.76 -8.84 16.96
C GLY A 94 -12.67 -9.91 17.19
N PRO A 95 -12.18 -10.03 18.44
CA PRO A 95 -11.08 -10.95 18.82
C PRO A 95 -11.48 -12.44 18.80
N ALA A 96 -12.65 -12.79 18.28
CA ALA A 96 -13.09 -14.18 18.11
C ALA A 96 -12.42 -14.88 16.90
N TYR A 97 -11.67 -14.14 16.07
CA TYR A 97 -10.89 -14.64 14.93
C TYR A 97 -9.49 -15.21 15.32
N VAL A 98 -9.43 -15.98 16.42
CA VAL A 98 -8.25 -16.77 16.83
C VAL A 98 -8.52 -18.27 16.88
#